data_AF-A0A972WBV8-F1
#
_entry.id   AF-A0A972WBV8-F1
#
_cell.length_a   1.000
_cell.length_b   1.000
_cell.length_c   1.000
_cell.angle_alpha   90.00
_cell.angle_beta   90.00
_cell.angle_gamma   90.00
#
_symmetry.space_group_name_H-M   'P 1'
#
loop_
_entity.id
_entity.type
_entity.pdbx_description
1 polymer ?
#
loop_
_entity_poly.entity_id
_entity_poly.type
_entity_poly.pdbx_seq_one_letter_code
_entity_poly.pdbx_strand_id
1 'polypeptide(L)'
;MPDHSLLHKLMATIASITALTSVSASAENALYRHASEPIGTVREVYDGKLLPDIQVNTFRNIDRLFPTRVVPRGNHVQQLPVDPTSFLDFEFSANGKTYDLYDVLSMNRVSGLLIIHNGRVLFENYLLGNDEQTRWMSMSVVKSMTAMLIGAAIQDGLIHSIDDPIALYLPRFKGTAYDAVTVRNLLQMTSGVAWNETYTDPGSDRRRMLEAQIAQQPGAILDLMAALPRAAEPGTRWNYSTGETHVVGALVQAATGKPVAEYLSEKIWSTVGMEADANWW
;
A
#
# COMPACT_ATOMS: atom_id res chain seq x y z
N MET A 1 -18.04 36.65 -63.83
CA MET A 1 -17.92 36.27 -62.41
C MET A 1 -19.27 36.50 -61.75
N PRO A 2 -20.10 35.45 -61.61
CA PRO A 2 -21.30 35.51 -60.79
C PRO A 2 -21.37 34.34 -59.77
N ASP A 3 -21.75 34.73 -58.56
CA ASP A 3 -22.89 34.27 -57.77
C ASP A 3 -23.39 32.80 -57.74
N HIS A 4 -23.51 32.35 -56.48
CA HIS A 4 -24.39 31.36 -55.84
C HIS A 4 -25.02 30.19 -56.63
N SER A 5 -24.65 28.95 -56.26
CA SER A 5 -25.64 27.91 -55.91
C SER A 5 -25.05 26.80 -55.02
N LEU A 6 -25.58 26.73 -53.78
CA LEU A 6 -26.14 25.55 -53.11
C LEU A 6 -25.35 24.23 -52.98
N LEU A 7 -25.33 23.79 -51.72
CA LEU A 7 -25.51 22.41 -51.25
C LEU A 7 -24.42 21.39 -51.61
N HIS A 8 -23.42 21.29 -50.73
CA HIS A 8 -22.80 20.00 -50.41
C HIS A 8 -22.81 19.78 -48.90
N LYS A 9 -23.56 18.74 -48.51
CA LYS A 9 -23.63 18.15 -47.18
C LYS A 9 -22.30 17.47 -46.87
N LEU A 10 -21.61 17.90 -45.82
CA LEU A 10 -20.75 17.05 -45.00
C LEU A 10 -20.31 17.86 -43.77
N MET A 11 -20.85 17.56 -42.58
CA MET A 11 -19.99 17.52 -41.39
C MET A 11 -20.64 16.70 -40.29
N ALA A 12 -19.85 15.69 -39.92
CA ALA A 12 -20.05 14.62 -38.97
C ALA A 12 -20.67 15.05 -37.63
N THR A 13 -21.61 14.23 -37.19
CA THR A 13 -22.06 14.07 -35.82
C THR A 13 -20.87 13.89 -34.88
N ILE A 14 -20.68 14.83 -33.95
CA ILE A 14 -19.80 14.66 -32.80
C ILE A 14 -20.52 13.73 -31.83
N ALA A 15 -20.18 12.44 -31.86
CA ALA A 15 -20.52 11.50 -30.80
C ALA A 15 -19.51 11.70 -29.67
N SER A 16 -19.94 12.38 -28.61
CA SER A 16 -19.20 12.44 -27.35
C SER A 16 -19.16 11.04 -26.73
N ILE A 17 -18.03 10.35 -26.88
CA ILE A 17 -17.70 9.19 -26.04
C ILE A 17 -17.15 9.76 -24.74
N THR A 18 -18.05 10.04 -23.79
CA THR A 18 -17.67 10.27 -22.41
C THR A 18 -17.43 8.90 -21.77
N ALA A 19 -16.19 8.69 -21.32
CA ALA A 19 -15.71 7.47 -20.72
C ALA A 19 -16.63 6.94 -19.60
N LEU A 20 -17.21 5.76 -19.82
CA LEU A 20 -17.66 4.89 -18.74
C LEU A 20 -16.43 4.24 -18.10
N THR A 21 -15.84 4.85 -17.08
CA THR A 21 -14.84 4.16 -16.24
C THR A 21 -14.99 4.44 -14.74
N SER A 22 -16.06 5.09 -14.28
CA SER A 22 -16.25 5.38 -12.84
C SER A 22 -17.32 4.54 -12.13
N VAL A 23 -17.94 3.55 -12.78
CA VAL A 23 -19.08 2.79 -12.21
C VAL A 23 -18.66 1.48 -11.52
N SER A 24 -17.45 0.95 -11.75
CA SER A 24 -17.05 -0.37 -11.22
C SER A 24 -16.74 -0.37 -9.73
N ALA A 25 -15.97 0.60 -9.23
CA ALA A 25 -15.56 0.63 -7.81
C ALA A 25 -16.73 0.86 -6.83
N SER A 26 -17.78 1.56 -7.25
CA SER A 26 -18.96 1.82 -6.41
C SER A 26 -19.89 0.61 -6.26
N ALA A 27 -19.91 -0.29 -7.24
CA ALA A 27 -20.79 -1.46 -7.23
C ALA A 27 -20.23 -2.59 -6.35
N GLU A 28 -18.91 -2.83 -6.39
CA GLU A 28 -18.26 -3.80 -5.50
C GLU A 28 -18.34 -3.41 -4.03
N ASN A 29 -18.16 -2.12 -3.71
CA ASN A 29 -18.28 -1.65 -2.33
C ASN A 29 -19.72 -1.77 -1.78
N ALA A 30 -20.75 -1.79 -2.64
CA ALA A 30 -22.14 -2.03 -2.21
C ALA A 30 -22.42 -3.52 -1.89
N LEU A 31 -21.61 -4.44 -2.42
CA LEU A 31 -21.71 -5.88 -2.19
C LEU A 31 -20.76 -6.38 -1.08
N TYR A 32 -19.81 -5.55 -0.65
CA TYR A 32 -18.91 -5.88 0.44
C TYR A 32 -19.65 -5.98 1.78
N ARG A 33 -19.68 -7.18 2.37
CA ARG A 33 -20.49 -7.50 3.57
C ARG A 33 -20.25 -6.60 4.79
N HIS A 34 -19.07 -5.98 4.89
CA HIS A 34 -18.68 -5.14 6.01
C HIS A 34 -18.82 -3.63 5.74
N ALA A 35 -19.32 -3.25 4.55
CA ALA A 35 -19.33 -1.86 4.09
C ALA A 35 -20.08 -0.89 5.01
N SER A 36 -21.14 -1.36 5.68
CA SER A 36 -21.99 -0.53 6.55
C SER A 36 -21.60 -0.53 8.02
N GLU A 37 -20.49 -1.17 8.40
CA GLU A 37 -20.11 -1.28 9.80
C GLU A 37 -19.68 0.06 10.39
N PRO A 38 -19.93 0.29 11.70
CA PRO A 38 -19.37 1.43 12.39
C PRO A 38 -17.84 1.29 12.45
N ILE A 39 -17.15 2.36 12.09
CA ILE A 39 -15.68 2.45 12.12
C ILE A 39 -15.25 3.63 12.98
N GLY A 40 -14.02 3.59 13.47
CA GLY A 40 -13.40 4.73 14.12
C GLY A 40 -12.89 5.76 13.12
N THR A 41 -12.31 6.82 13.65
CA THR A 41 -11.68 7.92 12.89
C THR A 41 -10.20 7.65 12.62
N VAL A 42 -9.63 8.38 11.66
CA VAL A 42 -8.19 8.38 11.39
C VAL A 42 -7.37 8.63 12.66
N ARG A 43 -7.81 9.55 13.54
CA ARG A 43 -7.08 9.85 14.77
C ARG A 43 -7.13 8.70 15.78
N GLU A 44 -8.30 8.08 15.96
CA GLU A 44 -8.42 6.97 16.91
C GLU A 44 -7.59 5.74 16.51
N VAL A 45 -7.45 5.48 15.20
CA VAL A 45 -6.55 4.44 14.66
C VAL A 45 -5.12 4.63 15.17
N TYR A 46 -4.61 5.86 15.14
CA TYR A 46 -3.21 6.15 15.49
C TYR A 46 -2.99 6.56 16.96
N ASP A 47 -4.04 6.94 17.67
CA ASP A 47 -4.01 7.20 19.11
C ASP A 47 -4.10 5.91 19.95
N GLY A 48 -4.44 4.77 19.33
CA GLY A 48 -4.64 3.50 20.04
C GLY A 48 -5.91 3.48 20.90
N LYS A 49 -6.93 4.27 20.53
CA LYS A 49 -8.16 4.48 21.30
C LYS A 49 -9.38 3.74 20.75
N LEU A 50 -9.16 2.77 19.86
CA LEU A 50 -10.25 1.95 19.31
C LEU A 50 -10.61 0.82 20.27
N LEU A 51 -11.91 0.68 20.56
CA LEU A 51 -12.42 -0.54 21.17
C LEU A 51 -12.15 -1.75 20.26
N PRO A 52 -11.99 -2.97 20.81
CA PRO A 52 -11.57 -4.13 20.04
C PRO A 52 -12.39 -4.43 18.78
N ASP A 53 -13.72 -4.35 18.88
CA ASP A 53 -14.68 -4.55 17.80
C ASP A 53 -14.62 -3.43 16.74
N ILE A 54 -14.58 -2.17 17.18
CA ILE A 54 -14.42 -1.03 16.27
C ILE A 54 -13.09 -1.10 15.53
N GLN A 55 -12.02 -1.57 16.17
CA GLN A 55 -10.72 -1.75 15.51
C GLN A 55 -10.80 -2.76 14.36
N VAL A 56 -11.47 -3.90 14.55
CA VAL A 56 -11.67 -4.90 13.50
C VAL A 56 -12.45 -4.31 12.34
N ASN A 57 -13.59 -3.68 12.63
CA ASN A 57 -14.41 -3.02 11.62
C ASN A 57 -13.61 -1.99 10.84
N THR A 58 -12.81 -1.17 11.55
CA THR A 58 -12.01 -0.09 10.95
C THR A 58 -10.95 -0.63 10.00
N PHE A 59 -10.21 -1.68 10.39
CA PHE A 59 -9.12 -2.21 9.56
C PHE A 59 -9.62 -2.96 8.32
N ARG A 60 -10.82 -3.55 8.37
CA ARG A 60 -11.46 -4.15 7.18
C ARG A 60 -12.25 -3.17 6.32
N ASN A 61 -12.24 -1.89 6.67
CA ASN A 61 -12.94 -0.79 5.99
C ASN A 61 -12.05 0.46 5.87
N ILE A 62 -10.72 0.30 5.87
CA ILE A 62 -9.80 1.43 5.97
C ILE A 62 -9.88 2.39 4.76
N ASP A 63 -10.35 1.88 3.62
CA ASP A 63 -10.62 2.64 2.39
C ASP A 63 -11.70 3.72 2.57
N ARG A 64 -12.52 3.63 3.62
CA ARG A 64 -13.47 4.69 4.00
C ARG A 64 -12.82 5.89 4.70
N LEU A 65 -11.58 5.74 5.19
CA LEU A 65 -10.87 6.79 5.92
C LEU A 65 -9.86 7.55 5.06
N PHE A 66 -9.40 6.95 3.96
CA PHE A 66 -8.38 7.52 3.10
C PHE A 66 -8.76 7.37 1.63
N PRO A 67 -8.42 8.36 0.77
CA PRO A 67 -8.62 8.23 -0.65
C PRO A 67 -7.72 7.11 -1.15
N THR A 68 -8.30 6.14 -1.84
CA THR A 68 -7.55 5.01 -2.39
C THR A 68 -7.71 4.96 -3.91
N ARG A 69 -6.75 4.29 -4.54
CA ARG A 69 -6.82 3.86 -5.93
C ARG A 69 -6.93 2.35 -5.94
N VAL A 70 -7.84 1.83 -6.74
CA VAL A 70 -7.93 0.40 -7.00
C VAL A 70 -6.65 -0.06 -7.69
N VAL A 71 -6.15 -1.21 -7.27
CA VAL A 71 -5.09 -2.00 -7.89
C VAL A 71 -5.78 -3.21 -8.50
N PRO A 72 -6.10 -3.18 -9.80
CA PRO A 72 -6.86 -4.26 -10.42
C PRO A 72 -6.09 -5.57 -10.39
N ARG A 73 -6.77 -6.68 -10.12
CA ARG A 73 -6.26 -8.03 -10.37
C ARG A 73 -6.28 -8.36 -11.86
N GLY A 74 -5.67 -9.49 -12.20
CA GLY A 74 -5.68 -10.04 -13.54
C GLY A 74 -6.95 -10.84 -13.83
N ASN A 75 -7.14 -11.18 -15.09
CA ASN A 75 -8.24 -12.06 -15.50
C ASN A 75 -8.02 -13.51 -15.06
N HIS A 76 -6.76 -13.92 -14.88
CA HIS A 76 -6.41 -15.25 -14.37
C HIS A 76 -6.26 -15.20 -12.86
N VAL A 77 -6.98 -16.09 -12.17
CA VAL A 77 -6.86 -16.29 -10.73
C VAL A 77 -6.15 -17.63 -10.49
N GLN A 78 -5.09 -17.61 -9.68
CA GLN A 78 -4.35 -18.81 -9.33
C GLN A 78 -4.90 -19.38 -8.02
N GLN A 79 -5.86 -20.28 -8.14
CA GLN A 79 -6.38 -21.02 -6.99
C GLN A 79 -5.28 -21.89 -6.37
N LEU A 80 -5.07 -21.75 -5.07
CA LEU A 80 -4.10 -22.55 -4.34
C LEU A 80 -4.72 -23.91 -3.97
N PRO A 81 -4.08 -25.04 -4.32
CA PRO A 81 -4.59 -26.35 -3.92
C PRO A 81 -4.53 -26.52 -2.40
N VAL A 82 -5.56 -27.10 -1.80
CA VAL A 82 -5.58 -27.45 -0.38
C VAL A 82 -4.79 -28.75 -0.15
N ASP A 83 -3.97 -28.81 0.88
CA ASP A 83 -3.37 -30.05 1.35
C ASP A 83 -4.41 -30.84 2.15
N PRO A 84 -4.66 -32.13 1.83
CA PRO A 84 -5.64 -32.93 2.57
C PRO A 84 -5.18 -33.29 3.99
N THR A 85 -3.92 -33.03 4.34
CA THR A 85 -3.35 -33.34 5.66
C THR A 85 -3.87 -32.36 6.72
N SER A 86 -4.36 -32.88 7.84
CA SER A 86 -4.73 -32.03 8.99
C SER A 86 -3.51 -31.30 9.54
N PHE A 87 -3.62 -29.98 9.69
CA PHE A 87 -2.66 -29.15 10.43
C PHE A 87 -3.08 -28.92 11.89
N LEU A 88 -4.20 -29.52 12.33
CA LEU A 88 -4.76 -29.27 13.66
C LEU A 88 -3.93 -29.89 14.81
N ASP A 89 -3.12 -30.91 14.51
CA ASP A 89 -2.22 -31.55 15.48
C ASP A 89 -0.85 -30.84 15.59
N PHE A 90 -0.75 -29.60 15.08
CA PHE A 90 0.48 -28.82 15.16
C PHE A 90 0.76 -28.37 16.60
N GLU A 91 1.94 -28.74 17.10
CA GLU A 91 2.47 -28.29 18.38
C GLU A 91 3.89 -27.74 18.23
N PHE A 92 4.24 -26.77 19.08
CA PHE A 92 5.60 -26.25 19.19
C PHE A 92 5.93 -25.90 20.64
N SER A 93 7.22 -25.94 21.00
CA SER A 93 7.68 -25.55 22.33
C SER A 93 8.41 -24.21 22.32
N ALA A 94 8.03 -23.31 23.22
CA ALA A 94 8.70 -22.03 23.44
C ALA A 94 8.77 -21.72 24.93
N ASN A 95 9.94 -21.26 25.42
CA ASN A 95 10.15 -20.92 26.83
C ASN A 95 9.74 -22.02 27.83
N GLY A 96 9.99 -23.29 27.48
CA GLY A 96 9.67 -24.45 28.33
C GLY A 96 8.18 -24.81 28.42
N LYS A 97 7.33 -24.23 27.54
CA LYS A 97 5.91 -24.58 27.41
C LYS A 97 5.64 -25.12 26.01
N THR A 98 4.72 -26.05 25.89
CA THR A 98 4.16 -26.50 24.60
C THR A 98 2.91 -25.69 24.32
N TYR A 99 2.75 -25.29 23.06
CA TYR A 99 1.63 -24.55 22.51
C TYR A 99 1.13 -25.26 21.27
N ASP A 100 -0.16 -25.19 21.03
CA ASP A 100 -0.77 -25.64 19.77
C ASP A 100 -1.24 -24.46 18.90
N LEU A 101 -1.89 -24.77 17.78
CA LEU A 101 -2.50 -23.77 16.90
C LEU A 101 -3.59 -22.94 17.62
N TYR A 102 -4.41 -23.56 18.46
CA TYR A 102 -5.53 -22.92 19.15
C TYR A 102 -5.04 -21.96 20.24
N ASP A 103 -3.94 -22.28 20.91
CA ASP A 103 -3.24 -21.38 21.82
C ASP A 103 -2.79 -20.12 21.07
N VAL A 104 -2.18 -20.26 19.90
CA VAL A 104 -1.78 -19.10 19.08
C VAL A 104 -3.00 -18.25 18.71
N LEU A 105 -4.09 -18.86 18.26
CA LEU A 105 -5.31 -18.13 17.88
C LEU A 105 -6.01 -17.47 19.06
N SER A 106 -6.00 -18.07 20.25
CA SER A 106 -6.71 -17.58 21.44
C SER A 106 -5.92 -16.53 22.23
N MET A 107 -4.59 -16.64 22.28
CA MET A 107 -3.73 -15.68 22.97
C MET A 107 -3.52 -14.39 22.16
N ASN A 108 -3.80 -14.42 20.86
CA ASN A 108 -3.59 -13.29 19.96
C ASN A 108 -4.90 -12.80 19.36
N ARG A 109 -4.91 -11.55 18.91
CA ARG A 109 -6.07 -10.96 18.21
C ARG A 109 -5.98 -11.22 16.71
N VAL A 110 -5.98 -12.50 16.34
CA VAL A 110 -5.89 -12.93 14.94
C VAL A 110 -7.22 -12.66 14.23
N SER A 111 -7.17 -12.02 13.06
CA SER A 111 -8.35 -11.75 12.22
C SER A 111 -8.46 -12.71 11.04
N GLY A 112 -7.34 -13.29 10.62
CA GLY A 112 -7.26 -14.37 9.64
C GLY A 112 -5.87 -14.99 9.68
N LEU A 113 -5.78 -16.29 9.40
CA LEU A 113 -4.54 -17.04 9.34
C LEU A 113 -4.57 -17.96 8.12
N LEU A 114 -3.57 -17.84 7.26
CA LEU A 114 -3.33 -18.68 6.10
C LEU A 114 -1.91 -19.24 6.17
N ILE A 115 -1.77 -20.56 6.09
CA ILE A 115 -0.49 -21.27 6.10
C ILE A 115 -0.34 -21.99 4.77
N ILE A 116 0.71 -21.65 4.03
CA ILE A 116 1.03 -22.26 2.74
C ILE A 116 2.38 -23.00 2.85
N HIS A 117 2.42 -24.23 2.37
CA HIS A 117 3.64 -25.03 2.28
C HIS A 117 3.71 -25.72 0.91
N ASN A 118 4.86 -25.56 0.22
CA ASN A 118 5.06 -26.10 -1.13
C ASN A 118 3.93 -25.78 -2.13
N GLY A 119 3.41 -24.54 -2.06
CA GLY A 119 2.34 -24.07 -2.94
C GLY A 119 0.95 -24.63 -2.62
N ARG A 120 0.77 -25.27 -1.46
CA ARG A 120 -0.54 -25.80 -0.99
C ARG A 120 -0.97 -25.13 0.30
N VAL A 121 -2.28 -24.89 0.44
CA VAL A 121 -2.87 -24.39 1.69
C VAL A 121 -2.94 -25.52 2.71
N LEU A 122 -2.22 -25.40 3.82
CA LEU A 122 -2.25 -26.35 4.95
C LEU A 122 -3.36 -26.01 5.96
N PHE A 123 -3.60 -24.72 6.15
CA PHE A 123 -4.58 -24.21 7.11
C PHE A 123 -5.04 -22.84 6.69
N GLU A 124 -6.34 -22.61 6.80
CA GLU A 124 -6.98 -21.34 6.50
C GLU A 124 -8.15 -21.17 7.47
N ASN A 125 -8.14 -20.08 8.24
CA ASN A 125 -9.24 -19.76 9.13
C ASN A 125 -9.35 -18.26 9.34
N TYR A 126 -10.58 -17.76 9.35
CA TYR A 126 -10.91 -16.36 9.53
C TYR A 126 -11.67 -16.17 10.84
N LEU A 127 -11.30 -15.14 11.59
CA LEU A 127 -11.82 -14.87 12.93
C LEU A 127 -12.45 -13.48 12.96
N LEU A 128 -13.12 -13.14 14.06
CA LEU A 128 -13.69 -11.79 14.28
C LEU A 128 -14.75 -11.40 13.22
N GLY A 129 -15.43 -12.40 12.67
CA GLY A 129 -16.47 -12.24 11.65
C GLY A 129 -15.94 -11.98 10.24
N ASN A 130 -14.62 -12.08 10.03
CA ASN A 130 -14.02 -12.06 8.71
C ASN A 130 -14.25 -13.38 7.97
N ASP A 131 -14.08 -13.34 6.66
CA ASP A 131 -14.08 -14.45 5.72
C ASP A 131 -13.00 -14.23 4.64
N GLU A 132 -12.92 -15.13 3.67
CA GLU A 132 -11.95 -15.09 2.57
C GLU A 132 -12.11 -13.86 1.65
N GLN A 133 -13.29 -13.23 1.65
CA GLN A 133 -13.59 -12.03 0.88
C GLN A 133 -13.35 -10.74 1.68
N THR A 134 -12.95 -10.86 2.94
CA THR A 134 -12.71 -9.71 3.82
C THR A 134 -11.39 -9.02 3.48
N ARG A 135 -11.47 -7.74 3.13
CA ARG A 135 -10.28 -6.90 2.89
C ARG A 135 -9.65 -6.52 4.23
N TRP A 136 -8.34 -6.31 4.26
CA TRP A 136 -7.63 -5.94 5.48
C TRP A 136 -6.51 -4.94 5.24
N MET A 137 -6.38 -3.94 6.11
CA MET A 137 -5.26 -3.01 6.08
C MET A 137 -3.93 -3.74 6.32
N SER A 138 -3.03 -3.70 5.34
CA SER A 138 -1.74 -4.40 5.41
C SER A 138 -0.71 -3.74 6.35
N MET A 139 -0.98 -2.50 6.79
CA MET A 139 -0.04 -1.69 7.56
C MET A 139 1.32 -1.65 6.86
N SER A 140 2.41 -2.00 7.56
CA SER A 140 3.75 -1.89 7.01
C SER A 140 4.17 -3.05 6.10
N VAL A 141 3.32 -4.07 5.88
CA VAL A 141 3.57 -5.11 4.87
C VAL A 141 3.71 -4.49 3.47
N VAL A 142 3.00 -3.38 3.22
CA VAL A 142 3.08 -2.65 1.93
C VAL A 142 4.49 -2.19 1.57
N LYS A 143 5.39 -1.97 2.55
CA LYS A 143 6.77 -1.51 2.30
C LYS A 143 7.55 -2.50 1.42
N SER A 144 7.32 -3.80 1.62
CA SER A 144 7.92 -4.85 0.80
C SER A 144 7.42 -4.79 -0.64
N MET A 145 6.14 -4.49 -0.85
CA MET A 145 5.59 -4.27 -2.20
C MET A 145 6.24 -3.07 -2.86
N THR A 146 6.38 -1.93 -2.16
CA THR A 146 7.06 -0.75 -2.70
C THR A 146 8.51 -1.03 -3.07
N ALA A 147 9.24 -1.81 -2.25
CA ALA A 147 10.61 -2.22 -2.56
C ALA A 147 10.69 -3.12 -3.80
N MET A 148 9.75 -4.06 -3.97
CA MET A 148 9.67 -4.88 -5.18
C MET A 148 9.41 -4.02 -6.43
N LEU A 149 8.63 -2.94 -6.33
CA LEU A 149 8.42 -2.02 -7.45
C LEU A 149 9.67 -1.25 -7.85
N ILE A 150 10.57 -0.94 -6.91
CA ILE A 150 11.91 -0.42 -7.26
C ILE A 150 12.69 -1.47 -8.04
N GLY A 151 12.68 -2.73 -7.61
CA GLY A 151 13.28 -3.83 -8.36
C GLY A 151 12.74 -3.96 -9.79
N ALA A 152 11.42 -3.88 -9.95
CA ALA A 152 10.77 -3.89 -11.26
C ALA A 152 11.17 -2.68 -12.11
N ALA A 153 11.22 -1.48 -11.53
CA ALA A 153 11.66 -0.27 -12.24
C ALA A 153 13.12 -0.33 -12.67
N ILE A 154 13.99 -1.01 -11.91
CA ILE A 154 15.37 -1.29 -12.33
C ILE A 154 15.40 -2.28 -13.49
N GLN A 155 14.63 -3.36 -13.41
CA GLN A 155 14.53 -4.35 -14.48
C GLN A 155 14.05 -3.73 -15.80
N ASP A 156 13.16 -2.75 -15.73
CA ASP A 156 12.66 -1.99 -16.88
C ASP A 156 13.66 -0.92 -17.39
N GLY A 157 14.76 -0.66 -16.68
CA GLY A 157 15.73 0.39 -17.01
C GLY A 157 15.26 1.82 -16.68
N LEU A 158 14.21 1.97 -15.87
CA LEU A 158 13.64 3.26 -15.44
C LEU A 158 14.37 3.84 -14.22
N ILE A 159 14.96 2.96 -13.41
CA ILE A 159 15.95 3.30 -12.38
C ILE A 159 17.24 2.61 -12.78
N HIS A 160 18.33 3.35 -12.90
CA HIS A 160 19.59 2.80 -13.38
C HIS A 160 20.27 1.89 -12.34
N SER A 161 20.35 2.30 -11.07
CA SER A 161 20.94 1.49 -10.00
C SER A 161 20.35 1.82 -8.63
N ILE A 162 20.42 0.86 -7.71
CA ILE A 162 20.16 1.13 -6.29
C ILE A 162 21.22 2.06 -5.67
N ASP A 163 22.38 2.23 -6.29
CA ASP A 163 23.43 3.15 -5.83
C ASP A 163 23.23 4.58 -6.34
N ASP A 164 22.20 4.83 -7.14
CA ASP A 164 21.87 6.17 -7.61
C ASP A 164 21.41 7.05 -6.42
N PRO A 165 21.84 8.33 -6.36
CA PRO A 165 21.24 9.31 -5.47
C PRO A 165 19.77 9.51 -5.80
N ILE A 166 18.91 9.53 -4.78
CA ILE A 166 17.46 9.68 -5.00
C ILE A 166 17.11 11.05 -5.61
N ALA A 167 17.97 12.06 -5.37
CA ALA A 167 17.82 13.41 -5.89
C ALA A 167 17.96 13.49 -7.42
N LEU A 168 18.46 12.44 -8.09
CA LEU A 168 18.43 12.32 -9.55
C LEU A 168 17.00 12.20 -10.07
N TYR A 169 16.15 11.45 -9.35
CA TYR A 169 14.76 11.18 -9.72
C TYR A 169 13.78 12.14 -9.04
N LEU A 170 14.16 12.65 -7.86
CA LEU A 170 13.34 13.54 -7.04
C LEU A 170 14.10 14.85 -6.76
N PRO A 171 14.14 15.79 -7.73
CA PRO A 171 14.90 17.04 -7.60
C PRO A 171 14.54 17.88 -6.38
N ARG A 172 13.34 17.68 -5.80
CA ARG A 172 12.88 18.33 -4.57
C ARG A 172 13.76 18.05 -3.35
N PHE A 173 14.58 17.00 -3.38
CA PHE A 173 15.49 16.63 -2.29
C PHE A 173 16.91 17.17 -2.45
N LYS A 174 17.22 17.87 -3.55
CA LYS A 174 18.52 18.53 -3.73
C LYS A 174 18.76 19.58 -2.64
N GLY A 175 19.97 19.61 -2.08
CA GLY A 175 20.32 20.50 -0.97
C GLY A 175 19.70 20.16 0.39
N THR A 176 18.97 19.03 0.51
CA THR A 176 18.40 18.56 1.77
C THR A 176 19.25 17.44 2.39
N ALA A 177 18.85 16.92 3.55
CA ALA A 177 19.44 15.71 4.11
C ALA A 177 19.26 14.46 3.21
N TYR A 178 18.49 14.53 2.13
CA TYR A 178 18.34 13.44 1.18
C TYR A 178 19.28 13.54 -0.04
N ASP A 179 20.03 14.63 -0.22
CA ASP A 179 20.80 14.87 -1.46
C ASP A 179 21.86 13.77 -1.73
N ALA A 180 22.54 13.33 -0.67
CA ALA A 180 23.53 12.25 -0.71
C ALA A 180 22.94 10.85 -0.42
N VAL A 181 21.62 10.73 -0.25
CA VAL A 181 20.97 9.45 0.07
C VAL A 181 20.75 8.67 -1.22
N THR A 182 21.22 7.44 -1.26
CA THR A 182 20.99 6.52 -2.40
C THR A 182 19.65 5.79 -2.28
N VAL A 183 19.17 5.23 -3.39
CA VAL A 183 18.00 4.34 -3.38
C VAL A 183 18.21 3.17 -2.39
N ARG A 184 19.42 2.59 -2.34
CA ARG A 184 19.81 1.55 -1.38
C ARG A 184 19.61 2.00 0.06
N ASN A 185 20.04 3.21 0.40
CA ASN A 185 19.89 3.72 1.76
C ASN A 185 18.41 3.89 2.15
N LEU A 186 17.56 4.37 1.24
CA LEU A 186 16.12 4.43 1.48
C LEU A 186 15.53 3.04 1.73
N LEU A 187 15.82 2.08 0.84
CA LEU A 187 15.28 0.73 0.94
C LEU A 187 15.72 0.00 2.21
N GLN A 188 16.91 0.32 2.72
CA GLN A 188 17.45 -0.26 3.94
C GLN A 188 17.10 0.55 5.20
N MET A 189 16.40 1.69 5.07
CA MET A 189 16.14 2.62 6.16
C MET A 189 17.42 3.07 6.89
N THR A 190 18.46 3.37 6.09
CA THR A 190 19.77 3.82 6.55
C THR A 190 20.13 5.20 5.98
N SER A 191 19.15 6.03 5.63
CA SER A 191 19.39 7.37 5.05
C SER A 191 20.19 8.31 5.97
N GLY A 192 20.13 8.07 7.28
CA GLY A 192 20.67 8.95 8.29
C GLY A 192 19.89 10.25 8.47
N VAL A 193 18.66 10.35 7.94
CA VAL A 193 17.74 11.48 8.21
C VAL A 193 17.07 11.29 9.57
N ALA A 194 16.93 12.39 10.32
CA ALA A 194 16.27 12.38 11.61
C ALA A 194 14.79 11.99 11.43
N TRP A 195 14.33 11.04 12.25
CA TRP A 195 12.93 10.62 12.22
C TRP A 195 12.50 10.02 13.56
N ASN A 196 11.41 10.52 14.13
CA ASN A 196 10.72 9.94 15.27
C ASN A 196 9.44 9.18 14.82
N GLU A 197 9.48 7.85 14.88
CA GLU A 197 8.38 6.95 14.47
C GLU A 197 7.28 6.80 15.54
N THR A 198 7.41 7.41 16.73
CA THR A 198 6.51 7.15 17.85
C THR A 198 5.07 7.59 17.54
N TYR A 199 4.20 6.61 17.28
CA TYR A 199 2.80 6.82 16.86
C TYR A 199 1.96 7.57 17.91
N THR A 200 2.24 7.34 19.19
CA THR A 200 1.46 7.87 20.32
C THR A 200 1.99 9.21 20.86
N ASP A 201 3.15 9.68 20.37
CA ASP A 201 3.74 10.96 20.76
C ASP A 201 3.26 12.06 19.79
N PRO A 202 2.42 13.02 20.23
CA PRO A 202 1.94 14.13 19.40
C PRO A 202 3.04 14.98 18.77
N GLY A 203 4.25 15.00 19.36
CA GLY A 203 5.40 15.75 18.86
C GLY A 203 6.24 15.00 17.83
N SER A 204 5.93 13.74 17.52
CA SER A 204 6.73 12.92 16.61
C SER A 204 6.58 13.32 15.14
N ASP A 205 7.59 13.00 14.34
CA ASP A 205 7.52 13.18 12.89
C ASP A 205 6.43 12.29 12.27
N ARG A 206 6.19 11.11 12.86
CA ARG A 206 5.07 10.25 12.47
C ARG A 206 3.73 10.97 12.66
N ARG A 207 3.52 11.72 13.75
CA ARG A 207 2.30 12.49 13.98
C ARG A 207 2.21 13.72 13.08
N ARG A 208 3.31 14.43 12.83
CA ARG A 208 3.36 15.50 11.82
C ARG A 208 2.97 15.00 10.43
N MET A 209 3.45 13.82 10.05
CA MET A 209 3.07 13.17 8.78
C MET A 209 1.59 12.79 8.77
N LEU A 210 1.02 12.34 9.89
CA LEU A 210 -0.41 12.06 9.98
C LEU A 210 -1.27 13.30 9.72
N GLU A 211 -0.89 14.46 10.26
CA GLU A 211 -1.63 15.70 9.98
C GLU A 211 -1.52 16.09 8.50
N ALA A 212 -0.36 15.89 7.85
CA ALA A 212 -0.22 16.08 6.41
C ALA A 212 -1.12 15.10 5.60
N GLN A 213 -1.25 13.85 6.06
CA GLN A 213 -2.14 12.85 5.49
C GLN A 213 -3.62 13.23 5.62
N ILE A 214 -4.04 13.72 6.79
CA ILE A 214 -5.41 14.20 7.04
C ILE A 214 -5.73 15.44 6.20
N ALA A 215 -4.77 16.35 6.04
CA ALA A 215 -4.94 17.57 5.26
C ALA A 215 -5.06 17.31 3.74
N GLN A 216 -4.65 16.11 3.28
CA GLN A 216 -4.68 15.67 1.88
C GLN A 216 -4.04 16.66 0.90
N GLN A 217 -3.02 17.40 1.36
CA GLN A 217 -2.31 18.35 0.51
C GLN A 217 -1.27 17.63 -0.33
N PRO A 218 -1.34 17.70 -1.67
CA PRO A 218 -0.36 17.06 -2.54
C PRO A 218 1.06 17.51 -2.21
N GLY A 219 1.98 16.55 -2.04
CA GLY A 219 3.39 16.83 -1.78
C GLY A 219 3.76 17.17 -0.33
N ALA A 220 2.79 17.45 0.55
CA ALA A 220 3.06 17.90 1.93
C ALA A 220 3.91 16.91 2.75
N ILE A 221 3.73 15.60 2.52
CA ILE A 221 4.56 14.56 3.15
C ILE A 221 6.01 14.67 2.66
N LEU A 222 6.23 14.85 1.36
CA LEU A 222 7.57 14.96 0.80
C LEU A 222 8.27 16.25 1.23
N ASP A 223 7.51 17.33 1.39
CA ASP A 223 8.03 18.60 1.93
C ASP A 223 8.40 18.46 3.41
N LEU A 224 7.59 17.74 4.20
CA LEU A 224 7.93 17.36 5.56
C LEU A 224 9.24 16.57 5.59
N MET A 225 9.38 15.54 4.75
CA MET A 225 10.60 14.73 4.70
C MET A 225 11.82 15.57 4.28
N ALA A 226 11.68 16.44 3.28
CA ALA A 226 12.73 17.31 2.78
C ALA A 226 13.25 18.31 3.84
N ALA A 227 12.40 18.70 4.78
CA ALA A 227 12.75 19.61 5.87
C ALA A 227 13.44 18.94 7.06
N LEU A 228 13.49 17.60 7.13
CA LEU A 228 14.11 16.90 8.24
C LEU A 228 15.65 17.01 8.20
N PRO A 229 16.30 17.23 9.35
CA PRO A 229 17.75 17.38 9.39
C PRO A 229 18.47 16.03 9.28
N ARG A 230 19.76 16.10 8.92
CA ARG A 230 20.70 14.97 9.01
C ARG A 230 20.90 14.59 10.49
N ALA A 231 20.82 13.32 10.81
CA ALA A 231 21.12 12.76 12.13
C ALA A 231 22.32 11.80 12.15
N ALA A 232 22.68 11.21 11.00
CA ALA A 232 23.84 10.34 10.81
C ALA A 232 24.24 10.31 9.33
N GLU A 233 25.46 9.86 9.02
CA GLU A 233 25.87 9.66 7.63
C GLU A 233 25.03 8.56 6.94
N PRO A 234 24.67 8.72 5.65
CA PRO A 234 23.96 7.69 4.90
C PRO A 234 24.68 6.33 4.95
N GLY A 235 23.93 5.24 5.15
CA GLY A 235 24.43 3.88 5.24
C GLY A 235 24.98 3.47 6.61
N THR A 236 25.15 4.41 7.55
CA THR A 236 25.86 4.11 8.81
C THR A 236 24.95 3.74 9.98
N ARG A 237 23.67 4.15 9.93
CA ARG A 237 22.71 3.92 11.01
C ARG A 237 21.34 3.55 10.47
N TRP A 238 20.80 2.44 10.97
CA TRP A 238 19.42 2.05 10.72
C TRP A 238 18.46 2.88 11.58
N ASN A 239 17.41 3.41 10.97
CA ASN A 239 16.31 4.11 11.64
C ASN A 239 15.00 3.87 10.88
N TYR A 240 14.08 3.08 11.45
CA TYR A 240 12.82 2.77 10.79
C TYR A 240 11.99 4.02 10.53
N SER A 241 11.57 4.22 9.27
CA SER A 241 10.78 5.38 8.87
C SER A 241 9.63 5.03 7.93
N THR A 242 8.40 5.27 8.39
CA THR A 242 7.22 5.24 7.52
C THR A 242 7.23 6.39 6.51
N GLY A 243 7.79 7.55 6.88
CA GLY A 243 7.95 8.69 5.96
C GLY A 243 8.80 8.34 4.74
N GLU A 244 9.87 7.58 4.92
CA GLU A 244 10.75 7.16 3.81
C GLU A 244 10.05 6.23 2.83
N THR A 245 9.07 5.45 3.26
CA THR A 245 8.28 4.63 2.32
C THR A 245 7.49 5.50 1.35
N HIS A 246 7.02 6.67 1.77
CA HIS A 246 6.37 7.63 0.87
C HIS A 246 7.36 8.25 -0.11
N VAL A 247 8.62 8.43 0.30
CA VAL A 247 9.71 8.84 -0.61
C VAL A 247 9.99 7.74 -1.65
N VAL A 248 10.02 6.47 -1.24
CA VAL A 248 10.16 5.34 -2.19
C VAL A 248 8.96 5.27 -3.15
N GLY A 249 7.74 5.47 -2.67
CA GLY A 249 6.55 5.55 -3.54
C GLY A 249 6.64 6.69 -4.56
N ALA A 250 7.11 7.86 -4.13
CA ALA A 250 7.34 8.99 -5.03
C ALA A 250 8.46 8.71 -6.05
N LEU A 251 9.50 7.98 -5.65
CA LEU A 251 10.57 7.54 -6.53
C LEU A 251 10.04 6.60 -7.63
N VAL A 252 9.22 5.61 -7.27
CA VAL A 252 8.54 4.73 -8.25
C VAL A 252 7.70 5.56 -9.22
N GLN A 253 6.89 6.48 -8.71
CA GLN A 253 6.05 7.34 -9.55
C GLN A 253 6.88 8.22 -10.50
N ALA A 254 7.97 8.81 -10.01
CA ALA A 254 8.83 9.69 -10.80
C ALA A 254 9.57 8.92 -11.91
N ALA A 255 10.08 7.73 -11.61
CA ALA A 255 10.81 6.90 -12.57
C ALA A 255 9.87 6.31 -13.66
N THR A 256 8.66 5.91 -13.27
CA THR A 256 7.73 5.22 -14.18
C THR A 256 6.77 6.17 -14.92
N GLY A 257 6.57 7.38 -14.39
CA GLY A 257 5.53 8.29 -14.87
C GLY A 257 4.09 7.84 -14.54
N LYS A 258 3.93 6.78 -13.73
CA LYS A 258 2.63 6.15 -13.43
C LYS A 258 2.28 6.28 -11.94
N PRO A 259 0.98 6.32 -11.59
CA PRO A 259 0.56 6.07 -10.21
C PRO A 259 1.09 4.74 -9.70
N VAL A 260 1.53 4.68 -8.43
CA VAL A 260 2.08 3.45 -7.84
C VAL A 260 1.10 2.28 -7.93
N ALA A 261 -0.20 2.53 -7.76
CA ALA A 261 -1.27 1.54 -7.89
C ALA A 261 -1.32 0.88 -9.29
N GLU A 262 -1.15 1.69 -10.34
CA GLU A 262 -1.17 1.21 -11.72
C GLU A 262 0.07 0.35 -12.01
N TYR A 263 1.25 0.84 -11.61
CA TYR A 263 2.50 0.10 -11.80
C TYR A 263 2.54 -1.19 -10.97
N LEU A 264 1.96 -1.19 -9.77
CA LEU A 264 1.79 -2.39 -8.96
C LEU A 264 0.91 -3.43 -9.66
N SER A 265 -0.22 -3.00 -10.23
CA SER A 265 -1.09 -3.89 -10.99
C SER A 265 -0.38 -4.49 -12.19
N GLU A 266 0.27 -3.65 -13.00
CA GLU A 266 1.00 -4.06 -14.19
C GLU A 266 2.11 -5.08 -13.90
N LYS A 267 2.91 -4.84 -12.86
CA LYS A 267 4.10 -5.65 -12.60
C LYS A 267 3.85 -6.88 -11.74
N ILE A 268 2.90 -6.80 -10.81
CA ILE A 268 2.73 -7.81 -9.78
C ILE A 268 1.27 -8.25 -9.68
N TRP A 269 0.36 -7.34 -9.34
CA TRP A 269 -0.98 -7.72 -8.87
C TRP A 269 -1.81 -8.44 -9.94
N SER A 270 -1.69 -8.00 -11.20
CA SER A 270 -2.42 -8.60 -12.31
C SER A 270 -1.77 -9.85 -12.91
N THR A 271 -0.52 -10.15 -12.54
CA THR A 271 0.31 -11.18 -13.20
C THR A 271 0.52 -12.43 -12.36
N VAL A 272 0.36 -12.34 -11.02
CA VAL A 272 0.63 -13.46 -10.11
C VAL A 272 -0.62 -14.22 -9.64
N GLY A 273 -1.77 -13.94 -10.25
CA GLY A 273 -3.00 -14.70 -10.02
C GLY A 273 -3.81 -14.29 -8.78
N MET A 274 -3.73 -13.02 -8.36
CA MET A 274 -4.49 -12.49 -7.22
C MET A 274 -6.01 -12.70 -7.37
N GLU A 275 -6.68 -13.04 -6.28
CA GLU A 275 -8.11 -13.40 -6.27
C GLU A 275 -9.03 -12.17 -6.25
N ALA A 276 -8.55 -11.05 -5.72
CA ALA A 276 -9.31 -9.80 -5.57
C ALA A 276 -8.49 -8.57 -5.95
N ASP A 277 -9.20 -7.51 -6.32
CA ASP A 277 -8.63 -6.17 -6.43
C ASP A 277 -8.11 -5.71 -5.06
N ALA A 278 -6.99 -4.98 -5.06
CA ALA A 278 -6.50 -4.30 -3.86
C ALA A 278 -6.79 -2.80 -3.90
N ASN A 279 -6.60 -2.13 -2.78
CA ASN A 279 -6.66 -0.68 -2.67
C ASN A 279 -5.31 -0.14 -2.23
N TRP A 280 -4.83 0.89 -2.92
CA TRP A 280 -3.60 1.61 -2.60
C TRP A 280 -3.92 3.03 -2.17
N TRP A 281 -3.39 3.44 -1.03
CA TRP A 281 -3.51 4.79 -0.53
C TRP A 281 -2.46 5.72 -1.13
#